data_AF-A0A969B5T8-F1
#
_entry.id   AF-A0A969B5T8-F1
#
_cell.length_a   1.000
_cell.length_b   1.000
_cell.length_c   1.000
_cell.angle_alpha   90.00
_cell.angle_beta   90.00
_cell.angle_gamma   90.00
#
_symmetry.space_group_name_H-M   'P 1'
#
loop_
_entity.id
_entity.type
_entity.pdbx_description
1 polymer ?
#
loop_
_entity_poly.entity_id
_entity_poly.type
_entity_poly.pdbx_seq_one_letter_code
_entity_poly.pdbx_strand_id
1 'polypeptide(L)'
;MSFNLDSLDKLEFDQADDQLNDYIDELIDLFSQSPEGQTYQQQYPNSGGWVSTFLDLGYRYEGVTPTMITQREVGVLMEEVLPRKITLRSAEEAEDAVPELIAFWSYLEREYQLSHAGAILKYLREIAGQFGGWMMDPQRAGMAKSFMMGGMQAGFDMSSQQGLNEFQAVYNAQLLGASPSPSPKRQSSKQTTKANLKGFGHVARAKSSRRKKPN
;
A
#
# COMPACT_ATOMS: atom_id res chain seq x y z
N MET A 1 7.51 -26.75 -8.32
CA MET A 1 7.75 -26.61 -6.87
C MET A 1 6.47 -26.05 -6.27
N SER A 2 6.10 -26.40 -5.04
CA SER A 2 4.96 -25.75 -4.37
C SER A 2 5.44 -24.43 -3.80
N PHE A 3 4.93 -23.32 -4.34
CA PHE A 3 5.18 -21.98 -3.79
C PHE A 3 4.68 -21.89 -2.35
N ASN A 4 5.44 -21.22 -1.49
CA ASN A 4 5.07 -21.04 -0.08
C ASN A 4 4.54 -19.61 0.14
N LEU A 5 3.22 -19.48 0.16
CA LEU A 5 2.51 -18.21 0.33
C LEU A 5 2.83 -17.53 1.67
N ASP A 6 3.11 -18.31 2.73
CA ASP A 6 3.39 -17.77 4.08
C ASP A 6 4.90 -17.51 4.30
N SER A 7 5.71 -17.44 3.23
CA SER A 7 7.18 -17.33 3.35
C SER A 7 7.62 -16.02 3.97
N LEU A 8 6.98 -14.90 3.60
CA LEU A 8 7.29 -13.58 4.13
C LEU A 8 6.76 -13.36 5.56
N ASP A 9 5.68 -14.05 5.96
CA ASP A 9 5.01 -13.88 7.27
C ASP A 9 5.92 -14.15 8.47
N LYS A 10 7.01 -14.88 8.26
CA LYS A 10 7.92 -15.39 9.30
C LYS A 10 9.21 -14.58 9.39
N LEU A 11 9.37 -13.58 8.53
CA LEU A 11 10.59 -12.78 8.44
C LEU A 11 10.42 -11.45 9.16
N GLU A 12 11.54 -10.94 9.67
CA GLU A 12 11.61 -9.54 10.10
C GLU A 12 11.53 -8.61 8.89
N PHE A 13 11.09 -7.37 9.11
CA PHE A 13 10.78 -6.42 8.03
C PHE A 13 11.92 -6.28 7.00
N ASP A 14 13.15 -6.03 7.44
CA ASP A 14 14.30 -5.85 6.54
C ASP A 14 14.58 -7.11 5.69
N GLN A 15 14.38 -8.30 6.27
CA GLN A 15 14.64 -9.57 5.57
C GLN A 15 13.56 -9.91 4.55
N ALA A 16 12.31 -9.53 4.83
CA ALA A 16 11.21 -9.70 3.90
C ALA A 16 11.23 -8.63 2.80
N ASP A 17 11.65 -7.39 3.09
CA ASP A 17 11.82 -6.35 2.06
C ASP A 17 12.84 -6.77 0.99
N ASP A 18 13.96 -7.37 1.41
CA ASP A 18 14.98 -7.93 0.51
C ASP A 18 14.44 -9.04 -0.42
N GLN A 19 13.39 -9.75 0.00
CA GLN A 19 12.79 -10.88 -0.74
C GLN A 19 11.46 -10.54 -1.41
N LEU A 20 10.94 -9.33 -1.17
CA LEU A 20 9.57 -8.97 -1.55
C LEU A 20 9.36 -9.03 -3.06
N ASN A 21 10.30 -8.50 -3.83
CA ASN A 21 10.20 -8.45 -5.29
C ASN A 21 10.21 -9.87 -5.88
N ASP A 22 11.18 -10.70 -5.48
CA ASP A 22 11.27 -12.09 -5.97
C ASP A 22 10.01 -12.90 -5.59
N TYR A 23 9.49 -12.69 -4.38
CA TYR A 23 8.23 -13.30 -3.92
C TYR A 23 7.04 -12.86 -4.78
N ILE A 24 6.91 -11.57 -5.07
CA ILE A 24 5.83 -11.01 -5.89
C ILE A 24 5.93 -11.54 -7.33
N ASP A 25 7.13 -11.55 -7.91
CA ASP A 25 7.36 -12.02 -9.29
C ASP A 25 7.01 -13.50 -9.44
N GLU A 26 7.45 -14.36 -8.52
CA GLU A 26 7.10 -15.79 -8.56
C GLU A 26 5.58 -16.01 -8.39
N LEU A 27 4.93 -15.24 -7.51
CA LEU A 27 3.48 -15.34 -7.31
C LEU A 27 2.69 -14.86 -8.54
N ILE A 28 3.16 -13.83 -9.23
CA ILE A 28 2.58 -13.37 -10.50
C ILE A 28 2.77 -14.39 -11.59
N ASP A 29 3.94 -15.02 -11.70
CA ASP A 29 4.20 -16.07 -12.67
C ASP A 29 3.22 -17.24 -12.47
N LEU A 30 2.97 -17.64 -11.22
CA LEU A 30 2.00 -18.69 -10.91
C LEU A 30 0.56 -18.26 -11.21
N PHE A 31 0.19 -17.03 -10.86
CA PHE A 31 -1.12 -16.47 -11.20
C PHE A 31 -1.35 -16.43 -12.72
N SER A 32 -0.36 -15.96 -13.49
CA SER A 32 -0.46 -15.85 -14.94
C SER A 32 -0.66 -17.21 -15.63
N GLN A 33 -0.11 -18.27 -15.04
CA GLN A 33 -0.27 -19.65 -15.51
C GLN A 33 -1.56 -20.32 -15.02
N SER A 34 -2.28 -19.71 -14.07
CA SER A 34 -3.52 -20.25 -13.54
C SER A 34 -4.69 -20.10 -14.54
N PRO A 35 -5.75 -20.91 -14.42
CA PRO A 35 -6.96 -20.73 -15.22
C PRO A 35 -7.57 -19.31 -15.10
N GLU A 36 -7.50 -18.71 -13.91
CA GLU A 36 -7.98 -17.35 -13.66
C GLU A 36 -7.13 -16.30 -14.38
N GLY A 37 -5.80 -16.40 -14.28
CA GLY A 37 -4.88 -15.52 -15.00
C GLY A 37 -5.01 -15.64 -16.51
N GLN A 38 -5.08 -16.87 -17.04
CA GLN A 38 -5.29 -17.11 -18.47
C GLN A 38 -6.64 -16.57 -18.97
N THR A 39 -7.69 -16.68 -18.16
CA THR A 39 -9.02 -16.12 -18.50
C THR A 39 -8.96 -14.60 -18.52
N TYR A 40 -8.34 -13.98 -17.52
CA TYR A 40 -8.13 -12.53 -17.48
C TYR A 40 -7.36 -12.03 -18.71
N GLN A 41 -6.29 -12.74 -19.09
CA GLN A 41 -5.44 -12.39 -20.24
C GLN A 41 -6.17 -12.41 -21.60
N GLN A 42 -7.30 -13.11 -21.72
CA GLN A 42 -8.11 -13.06 -22.94
C GLN A 42 -8.74 -11.68 -23.17
N GLN A 43 -8.97 -10.93 -22.09
CA GLN A 43 -9.52 -9.58 -22.13
C GLN A 43 -8.43 -8.51 -21.98
N TYR A 44 -7.45 -8.75 -21.11
CA TYR A 44 -6.36 -7.82 -20.81
C TYR A 44 -5.01 -8.52 -20.99
N PRO A 45 -4.33 -8.37 -22.15
CA PRO A 45 -3.14 -9.16 -22.49
C PRO A 45 -1.97 -9.05 -21.50
N ASN A 46 -1.92 -7.96 -20.73
CA ASN A 46 -0.92 -7.76 -19.70
C ASN A 46 -1.52 -8.07 -18.33
N SER A 47 -0.91 -9.01 -17.60
CA SER A 47 -1.28 -9.37 -16.22
C SER A 47 -0.08 -9.20 -15.29
N GLY A 48 -0.33 -8.94 -14.01
CA GLY A 48 0.68 -8.83 -12.96
C GLY A 48 1.00 -7.41 -12.54
N GLY A 49 0.66 -6.40 -13.35
CA GLY A 49 1.00 -5.01 -13.07
C GLY A 49 0.30 -4.48 -11.81
N TRP A 50 -1.02 -4.64 -11.74
CA TRP A 50 -1.78 -4.19 -10.57
C TRP A 50 -1.60 -5.11 -9.38
N VAL A 51 -1.45 -6.43 -9.60
CA VAL A 51 -1.13 -7.36 -8.51
C VAL A 51 0.21 -7.01 -7.86
N SER A 52 1.26 -6.81 -8.65
CA SER A 52 2.58 -6.41 -8.15
C SER A 52 2.50 -5.13 -7.32
N THR A 53 1.89 -4.09 -7.90
CA THR A 53 1.74 -2.79 -7.25
C THR A 53 0.93 -2.91 -5.96
N PHE A 54 -0.16 -3.68 -5.97
CA PHE A 54 -1.02 -3.88 -4.81
C PHE A 54 -0.28 -4.59 -3.66
N LEU A 55 0.48 -5.65 -3.97
CA LEU A 55 1.22 -6.41 -2.97
C LEU A 55 2.41 -5.62 -2.40
N ASP A 56 3.17 -4.92 -3.25
CA ASP A 56 4.28 -4.07 -2.82
C ASP A 56 3.79 -2.98 -1.86
N LEU A 57 2.71 -2.27 -2.23
CA LEU A 57 2.14 -1.23 -1.37
C LEU A 57 1.48 -1.81 -0.11
N GLY A 58 0.82 -2.97 -0.20
CA GLY A 58 0.29 -3.70 0.94
C GLY A 58 1.36 -3.99 1.97
N TYR A 59 2.51 -4.50 1.53
CA TYR A 59 3.62 -4.77 2.41
C TYR A 59 4.26 -3.49 2.96
N ARG A 60 4.61 -2.52 2.10
CA ARG A 60 5.36 -1.32 2.51
C ARG A 60 4.57 -0.35 3.38
N TYR A 61 3.25 -0.29 3.24
CA TYR A 61 2.41 0.68 3.95
C TYR A 61 1.56 0.06 5.06
N GLU A 62 1.07 -1.16 4.86
CA GLU A 62 0.21 -1.84 5.84
C GLU A 62 0.93 -3.00 6.56
N GLY A 63 2.13 -3.39 6.11
CA GLY A 63 2.90 -4.48 6.74
C GLY A 63 2.23 -5.84 6.57
N VAL A 64 1.46 -6.03 5.51
CA VAL A 64 0.65 -7.24 5.28
C VAL A 64 1.07 -7.98 4.02
N THR A 65 1.02 -9.30 4.11
CA THR A 65 1.23 -10.26 3.03
C THR A 65 -0.12 -10.83 2.55
N PRO A 66 -0.19 -11.56 1.42
CA PRO A 66 -1.45 -12.09 0.90
C PRO A 66 -2.29 -12.89 1.91
N THR A 67 -1.65 -13.61 2.83
CA THR A 67 -2.29 -14.45 3.86
C THR A 67 -2.89 -13.65 5.00
N MET A 68 -2.40 -12.42 5.20
CA MET A 68 -2.81 -11.50 6.26
C MET A 68 -3.85 -10.48 5.78
N ILE A 69 -3.93 -10.24 4.47
CA ILE A 69 -4.84 -9.25 3.89
C ILE A 69 -6.29 -9.71 4.07
N THR A 70 -7.10 -8.89 4.72
CA THR A 70 -8.55 -9.07 4.78
C THR A 70 -9.26 -7.99 3.95
N GLN A 71 -10.59 -8.04 3.88
CA GLN A 71 -11.37 -6.97 3.23
C GLN A 71 -11.03 -5.57 3.77
N ARG A 72 -10.66 -5.45 5.05
CA ARG A 72 -10.28 -4.17 5.66
C ARG A 72 -9.03 -3.58 5.00
N GLU A 73 -7.97 -4.38 4.89
CA GLU A 73 -6.70 -3.98 4.30
C GLU A 73 -6.87 -3.71 2.80
N VAL A 74 -7.68 -4.50 2.09
CA VAL A 74 -8.04 -4.20 0.69
C VAL A 74 -8.74 -2.85 0.59
N GLY A 75 -9.66 -2.52 1.51
CA GLY A 75 -10.32 -1.23 1.53
C GLY A 75 -9.35 -0.07 1.70
N VAL A 76 -8.43 -0.16 2.66
CA VAL A 76 -7.38 0.85 2.86
C VAL A 76 -6.52 1.00 1.60
N LEU A 77 -6.11 -0.11 0.99
CA LEU A 77 -5.26 -0.07 -0.20
C LEU A 77 -5.98 0.57 -1.39
N MET A 78 -7.23 0.19 -1.66
CA MET A 78 -8.00 0.65 -2.81
C MET A 78 -8.52 2.09 -2.65
N GLU A 79 -8.93 2.48 -1.44
CA GLU A 79 -9.55 3.79 -1.20
C GLU A 79 -8.52 4.87 -0.86
N GLU A 80 -7.42 4.50 -0.21
CA GLU A 80 -6.45 5.47 0.32
C GLU A 80 -5.07 5.32 -0.31
N VAL A 81 -4.44 4.15 -0.20
CA VAL A 81 -3.01 4.01 -0.54
C VAL A 81 -2.77 4.17 -2.05
N LEU A 82 -3.47 3.39 -2.88
CA LEU A 82 -3.33 3.45 -4.33
C LEU A 82 -3.67 4.85 -4.89
N PRO A 83 -4.86 5.43 -4.58
CA PRO A 83 -5.19 6.80 -5.00
C PRO A 83 -4.19 7.86 -4.54
N ARG A 84 -3.60 7.68 -3.36
CA ARG A 84 -2.62 8.63 -2.81
C ARG A 84 -1.26 8.55 -3.47
N LYS A 85 -0.84 7.36 -3.93
CA LYS A 85 0.55 7.05 -4.32
C LYS A 85 0.75 6.91 -5.83
N ILE A 86 -0.20 6.31 -6.53
CA ILE A 86 -0.06 6.01 -7.94
C ILE A 86 -0.57 7.18 -8.77
N THR A 87 0.25 7.64 -9.71
CA THR A 87 -0.08 8.72 -10.64
C THR A 87 -0.46 8.12 -11.98
N LEU A 88 -1.66 8.46 -12.45
CA LEU A 88 -2.18 8.06 -13.76
C LEU A 88 -2.46 9.31 -14.58
N ARG A 89 -2.46 9.18 -15.90
CA ARG A 89 -2.84 10.27 -16.80
C ARG A 89 -4.35 10.38 -16.97
N SER A 90 -5.06 9.25 -16.86
CA SER A 90 -6.51 9.20 -16.99
C SER A 90 -7.10 8.05 -16.15
N ALA A 91 -8.41 8.06 -15.97
CA ALA A 91 -9.10 7.03 -15.19
C ALA A 91 -9.09 5.66 -15.90
N GLU A 92 -9.03 5.67 -17.23
CA GLU A 92 -8.99 4.48 -18.09
C GLU A 92 -7.70 3.68 -17.90
N GLU A 93 -6.59 4.32 -17.49
CA GLU A 93 -5.35 3.61 -17.13
C GLU A 93 -5.53 2.68 -15.91
N ALA A 94 -6.64 2.79 -15.16
CA ALA A 94 -6.98 1.92 -14.03
C ALA A 94 -8.15 0.95 -14.32
N GLU A 95 -8.64 0.87 -15.56
CA GLU A 95 -9.83 0.09 -15.88
C GLU A 95 -9.67 -1.41 -15.62
N ASP A 96 -8.45 -1.91 -15.75
CA ASP A 96 -8.06 -3.31 -15.61
C ASP A 96 -7.66 -3.69 -14.17
N ALA A 97 -7.42 -2.70 -13.30
CA ALA A 97 -6.96 -2.91 -11.93
C ALA A 97 -7.90 -3.80 -11.09
N VAL A 98 -9.18 -3.44 -11.02
CA VAL A 98 -10.15 -4.20 -10.22
C VAL A 98 -10.42 -5.59 -10.84
N PRO A 99 -10.63 -5.73 -12.16
CA PRO A 99 -10.69 -7.04 -12.81
C PRO A 99 -9.47 -7.94 -12.53
N GLU A 100 -8.26 -7.39 -12.58
CA GLU A 100 -7.02 -8.14 -12.33
C GLU A 100 -6.99 -8.66 -10.89
N LEU A 101 -7.27 -7.79 -9.92
CA LEU A 101 -7.31 -8.16 -8.51
C LEU A 101 -8.40 -9.19 -8.22
N ILE A 102 -9.57 -9.10 -8.86
CA ILE A 102 -10.61 -10.14 -8.74
C ILE A 102 -10.10 -11.48 -9.26
N ALA A 103 -9.44 -11.52 -10.42
CA ALA A 103 -8.87 -12.75 -10.95
C ALA A 103 -7.81 -13.35 -10.02
N PHE A 104 -6.92 -12.49 -9.50
CA PHE A 104 -5.87 -12.88 -8.58
C PHE A 104 -6.41 -13.46 -7.26
N TRP A 105 -7.35 -12.76 -6.61
CA TRP A 105 -7.94 -13.27 -5.36
C TRP A 105 -8.79 -14.52 -5.57
N SER A 106 -9.38 -14.71 -6.77
CA SER A 106 -10.08 -15.96 -7.12
C SER A 106 -9.10 -17.12 -7.26
N TYR A 107 -7.92 -16.88 -7.85
CA TYR A 107 -6.83 -17.85 -7.88
C TYR A 107 -6.37 -18.22 -6.47
N LEU A 108 -6.14 -17.24 -5.60
CA LEU A 108 -5.72 -17.51 -4.22
C LEU A 108 -6.79 -18.26 -3.41
N GLU A 109 -8.07 -17.97 -3.62
CA GLU A 109 -9.19 -18.70 -3.03
C GLU A 109 -9.16 -20.17 -3.45
N ARG A 110 -8.96 -20.46 -4.75
CA ARG A 110 -8.96 -21.83 -5.28
C ARG A 110 -7.71 -22.61 -4.90
N GLU A 111 -6.53 -22.05 -5.14
CA GLU A 111 -5.25 -22.75 -5.04
C GLU A 111 -4.78 -22.89 -3.59
N TYR A 112 -4.92 -21.82 -2.80
CA TYR A 112 -4.42 -21.76 -1.43
C TYR A 112 -5.53 -21.78 -0.37
N GLN A 113 -6.80 -21.86 -0.79
CA GLN A 113 -7.95 -21.99 0.11
C GLN A 113 -8.04 -20.86 1.15
N LEU A 114 -7.66 -19.64 0.75
CA LEU A 114 -7.71 -18.47 1.63
C LEU A 114 -9.16 -18.14 2.03
N SER A 115 -9.52 -18.46 3.27
CA SER A 115 -10.91 -18.35 3.77
C SER A 115 -11.48 -16.92 3.76
N HIS A 116 -10.61 -15.90 3.70
CA HIS A 116 -11.00 -14.49 3.65
C HIS A 116 -11.17 -13.95 2.22
N ALA A 117 -10.75 -14.69 1.18
CA ALA A 117 -10.80 -14.24 -0.20
C ALA A 117 -12.23 -13.92 -0.68
N GLY A 118 -13.24 -14.70 -0.27
CA GLY A 118 -14.63 -14.42 -0.64
C GLY A 118 -15.13 -13.03 -0.22
N ALA A 119 -14.71 -12.53 0.95
CA ALA A 119 -15.07 -11.19 1.41
C ALA A 119 -14.36 -10.09 0.60
N ILE A 120 -13.09 -10.33 0.24
CA ILE A 120 -12.30 -9.46 -0.64
C ILE A 120 -12.94 -9.36 -2.02
N LEU A 121 -13.25 -10.52 -2.63
CA LEU A 121 -13.88 -10.61 -3.94
C LEU A 121 -15.23 -9.89 -3.99
N LYS A 122 -16.02 -9.99 -2.92
CA LYS A 122 -17.27 -9.24 -2.81
C LYS A 122 -17.01 -7.73 -2.83
N TYR A 123 -16.10 -7.25 -1.98
CA TYR A 123 -15.77 -5.83 -1.88
C TYR A 123 -15.22 -5.27 -3.21
N LEU A 124 -14.29 -5.97 -3.86
CA LEU A 124 -13.72 -5.54 -5.15
C LEU A 124 -14.81 -5.36 -6.22
N ARG A 125 -15.80 -6.27 -6.28
CA ARG A 125 -16.93 -6.14 -7.20
C ARG A 125 -17.82 -4.93 -6.89
N GLU A 126 -17.99 -4.58 -5.63
CA GLU A 126 -18.79 -3.41 -5.21
C GLU A 126 -18.14 -2.09 -5.64
N ILE A 127 -16.80 -2.01 -5.64
CA ILE A 127 -16.05 -0.79 -5.95
C ILE A 127 -15.61 -0.66 -7.42
N ALA A 128 -15.86 -1.67 -8.26
CA ALA A 128 -15.31 -1.74 -9.62
C ALA A 128 -15.59 -0.49 -10.47
N GLY A 129 -16.79 0.08 -10.36
CA GLY A 129 -17.17 1.31 -11.09
C GLY A 129 -16.68 2.62 -10.45
N GLN A 130 -16.07 2.59 -9.27
CA GLN A 130 -15.67 3.76 -8.50
C GLN A 130 -14.16 3.99 -8.51
N PHE A 131 -13.37 2.92 -8.63
CA PHE A 131 -11.93 2.95 -8.42
C PHE A 131 -11.19 3.96 -9.33
N GLY A 132 -11.47 3.96 -10.65
CA GLY A 132 -10.87 4.95 -11.57
C GLY A 132 -11.16 6.40 -11.18
N GLY A 133 -12.36 6.67 -10.64
CA GLY A 133 -12.73 7.97 -10.10
C GLY A 133 -11.91 8.36 -8.86
N TRP A 134 -11.68 7.41 -7.93
CA TRP A 134 -10.82 7.65 -6.77
C TRP A 134 -9.37 7.92 -7.17
N MET A 135 -8.85 7.21 -8.16
CA MET A 135 -7.49 7.42 -8.67
C MET A 135 -7.28 8.83 -9.24
N MET A 136 -8.34 9.47 -9.74
CA MET A 136 -8.28 10.82 -10.28
C MET A 136 -8.71 11.91 -9.29
N ASP A 137 -9.14 11.56 -8.08
CA ASP A 137 -9.60 12.50 -7.06
C ASP A 137 -8.42 13.28 -6.44
N PRO A 138 -8.32 14.61 -6.65
CA PRO A 138 -7.25 15.41 -6.08
C PRO A 138 -7.24 15.43 -4.54
N GLN A 139 -8.40 15.20 -3.90
CA GLN A 139 -8.49 15.17 -2.43
C GLN A 139 -7.88 13.91 -1.83
N ARG A 140 -7.71 12.85 -2.64
CA ARG A 140 -7.08 11.59 -2.23
C ARG A 140 -5.57 11.57 -2.52
N ALA A 141 -5.09 12.48 -3.35
CA ALA A 141 -3.68 12.54 -3.74
C ALA A 141 -2.75 12.92 -2.56
N GLY A 142 -1.62 12.24 -2.45
CA GLY A 142 -0.52 12.66 -1.57
C GLY A 142 0.28 13.80 -2.18
N MET A 143 1.06 14.52 -1.37
CA MET A 143 1.82 15.70 -1.81
C MET A 143 2.67 15.46 -3.07
N ALA A 144 3.36 14.33 -3.16
CA ALA A 144 4.19 13.99 -4.32
C ALA A 144 3.34 13.82 -5.60
N LYS A 145 2.21 13.10 -5.52
CA LYS A 145 1.26 12.96 -6.63
C LYS A 145 0.65 14.31 -7.01
N SER A 146 0.23 15.12 -6.03
CA SER A 146 -0.30 16.47 -6.29
C SER A 146 0.72 17.35 -7.02
N PHE A 147 2.00 17.28 -6.63
CA PHE A 147 3.08 17.97 -7.32
C PHE A 147 3.23 17.50 -8.77
N MET A 148 3.28 16.18 -9.00
CA MET A 148 3.37 15.61 -10.35
C MET A 148 2.18 16.01 -11.23
N MET A 149 0.95 15.89 -10.71
CA MET A 149 -0.27 16.28 -11.42
C MET A 149 -0.28 17.78 -11.76
N GLY A 150 0.12 18.63 -10.80
CA GLY A 150 0.21 20.08 -11.03
C GLY A 150 1.20 20.43 -12.14
N GLY A 151 2.34 19.75 -12.19
CA GLY A 151 3.34 19.94 -13.24
C GLY A 151 2.85 19.50 -14.62
N MET A 152 2.22 18.32 -14.70
CA MET A 152 1.62 17.82 -15.95
C MET A 152 0.52 18.76 -16.46
N GLN A 153 -0.37 19.25 -15.58
CA GLN A 153 -1.43 20.19 -15.95
C GLN A 153 -0.88 21.54 -16.43
N ALA A 154 0.26 21.96 -15.89
CA ALA A 154 0.96 23.17 -16.34
C ALA A 154 1.79 22.94 -17.62
N GLY A 155 1.75 21.74 -18.19
CA GLY A 155 2.42 21.39 -19.46
C GLY A 155 3.90 21.03 -19.32
N PHE A 156 4.40 20.83 -18.11
CA PHE A 156 5.78 20.38 -17.88
C PHE A 156 5.90 18.88 -18.11
N ASP A 157 7.04 18.47 -18.66
CA ASP A 157 7.42 17.07 -18.74
C ASP A 157 7.91 16.57 -17.38
N MET A 158 6.99 16.03 -16.59
CA MET A 158 7.31 15.49 -15.26
C MET A 158 8.04 14.14 -15.30
N SER A 159 8.34 13.60 -16.50
CA SER A 159 9.13 12.38 -16.65
C SER A 159 10.63 12.63 -16.82
N SER A 160 11.05 13.90 -16.99
CA SER A 160 12.47 14.28 -17.11
C SER A 160 12.96 15.09 -15.91
N GLN A 161 14.23 14.92 -15.55
CA GLN A 161 14.85 15.70 -14.47
C GLN A 161 14.79 17.21 -14.75
N GLN A 162 14.91 17.60 -16.01
CA GLN A 162 14.78 18.99 -16.42
C GLN A 162 13.37 19.53 -16.13
N GLY A 163 12.32 18.85 -16.60
CA GLY A 163 10.95 19.30 -16.36
C GLY A 163 10.56 19.30 -14.88
N LEU A 164 11.05 18.33 -14.10
CA LEU A 164 10.91 18.32 -12.63
C LEU A 164 11.52 19.57 -11.98
N ASN A 165 12.75 19.92 -12.36
CA ASN A 165 13.47 21.09 -11.81
C ASN A 165 12.78 22.40 -12.21
N GLU A 166 12.34 22.52 -13.46
CA GLU A 166 11.64 23.69 -13.97
C GLU A 166 10.32 23.92 -13.24
N PHE A 167 9.50 22.86 -13.09
CA PHE A 167 8.24 22.98 -12.35
C PHE A 167 8.47 23.24 -10.86
N GLN A 168 9.49 22.63 -10.25
CA GLN A 168 9.83 22.89 -8.85
C GLN A 168 10.12 24.39 -8.59
N ALA A 169 10.84 25.05 -9.50
CA ALA A 169 11.10 26.48 -9.39
C ALA A 169 9.80 27.32 -9.44
N VAL A 170 8.89 26.98 -10.36
CA VAL A 170 7.57 27.64 -10.48
C VAL A 170 6.72 27.40 -9.24
N TYR A 171 6.64 26.15 -8.78
CA TYR A 171 5.87 25.74 -7.61
C TYR A 171 6.35 26.45 -6.33
N ASN A 172 7.67 26.52 -6.11
CA ASN A 172 8.26 27.23 -4.98
C ASN A 172 7.98 28.74 -5.04
N ALA A 173 8.05 29.35 -6.23
CA ALA A 173 7.73 30.77 -6.40
C ALA A 173 6.26 31.07 -6.07
N GLN A 174 5.33 30.18 -6.43
CA GLN A 174 3.91 30.31 -6.08
C GLN A 174 3.67 30.19 -4.58
N LEU A 175 4.34 29.25 -3.90
CA LEU A 175 4.25 29.11 -2.43
C LEU A 175 4.79 30.34 -1.68
N LEU A 176 5.83 30.99 -2.21
CA LEU A 176 6.39 32.21 -1.63
C LEU A 176 5.57 33.46 -1.95
N GLY A 177 4.85 33.47 -3.08
CA GLY A 177 3.94 34.55 -3.49
C GLY A 177 2.54 34.45 -2.85
N ALA A 178 2.10 33.25 -2.47
CA ALA A 178 0.92 33.04 -1.63
C ALA A 178 1.26 33.45 -0.19
N SER A 179 0.80 34.63 0.23
CA SER A 179 1.00 35.09 1.61
C SER A 179 0.58 33.99 2.60
N PRO A 180 1.40 33.65 3.60
CA PRO A 180 1.03 32.64 4.57
C PRO A 180 -0.22 33.11 5.33
N SER A 181 -1.29 32.34 5.23
CA SER A 181 -2.42 32.46 6.15
C SER A 181 -1.87 32.32 7.58
N PRO A 182 -2.21 33.23 8.52
CA PRO A 182 -1.59 33.23 9.83
C PRO A 182 -1.95 31.93 10.56
N SER A 183 -0.96 31.04 10.69
CA SER A 183 -1.09 29.84 11.51
C SER A 183 -1.27 30.26 12.99
N PRO A 184 -2.10 29.55 13.78
CA PRO A 184 -2.32 29.88 15.17
C PRO A 184 -1.01 29.81 15.95
N LYS A 185 -0.72 30.85 16.75
CA LYS A 185 0.47 30.94 17.60
C LYS A 185 0.61 29.69 18.47
N ARG A 186 1.60 28.85 18.13
CA ARG A 186 2.09 27.77 18.98
C ARG A 186 2.75 28.41 20.21
N GLN A 187 2.06 28.39 21.35
CA GLN A 187 2.60 28.86 22.61
C GLN A 187 3.82 28.00 22.98
N SER A 188 4.97 28.65 23.04
CA SER A 188 6.21 28.12 23.59
C SER A 188 6.05 27.88 25.09
N SER A 189 5.95 26.61 25.51
CA SER A 189 6.19 26.25 26.90
C SER A 189 7.71 26.11 27.13
N LYS A 190 8.18 26.89 28.10
CA LYS A 190 9.58 27.04 28.49
C LYS A 190 10.14 25.74 29.06
N GLN A 191 11.36 25.40 28.66
CA GLN A 191 12.25 24.53 29.43
C GLN A 191 12.48 25.12 30.82
N THR A 192 12.32 24.30 31.87
CA THR A 192 13.09 24.46 33.11
C THR A 192 13.20 23.13 33.87
N THR A 193 14.46 22.70 33.98
CA THR A 193 15.11 21.99 35.10
C THR A 193 14.75 20.53 35.47
N LYS A 194 15.85 19.75 35.45
CA LYS A 194 16.09 18.41 35.98
C LYS A 194 15.58 18.20 37.42
N ALA A 195 14.91 17.07 37.66
CA ALA A 195 15.02 16.28 38.89
C ALA A 195 14.59 14.82 38.63
N ASN A 196 15.61 13.97 38.47
CA ASN A 196 15.76 12.62 39.03
C ASN A 196 14.47 11.87 39.47
N LEU A 197 14.13 10.76 38.81
CA LEU A 197 13.62 9.56 39.47
C LEU A 197 13.79 8.31 38.60
N LYS A 198 14.41 7.31 39.24
CA LYS A 198 14.77 5.97 38.78
C LYS A 198 13.52 5.07 38.67
N GLY A 199 13.66 4.01 37.86
CA GLY A 199 12.79 2.82 37.86
C GLY A 199 11.69 2.89 36.80
N PHE A 200 11.42 1.90 35.97
CA PHE A 200 11.68 0.46 36.07
C PHE A 200 11.85 -0.11 34.66
N GLY A 201 12.83 -1.01 34.51
CA GLY A 201 12.95 -1.87 33.36
C GLY A 201 12.08 -3.13 33.47
N HIS A 202 12.01 -3.82 32.34
CA HIS A 202 11.70 -5.24 32.16
C HIS A 202 10.46 -5.83 32.84
N VAL A 203 9.47 -6.19 32.03
CA VAL A 203 8.62 -7.34 32.33
C VAL A 203 8.89 -8.42 31.28
N ALA A 204 9.80 -9.32 31.64
CA ALA A 204 9.93 -10.62 31.02
C ALA A 204 9.04 -11.64 31.75
N ARG A 205 8.34 -12.41 30.92
CA ARG A 205 7.64 -13.69 31.10
C ARG A 205 8.39 -14.68 32.02
N ALA A 206 7.68 -15.35 32.96
CA ALA A 206 7.80 -16.81 33.20
C ALA A 206 6.86 -17.36 34.30
N LYS A 207 6.01 -18.30 33.87
CA LYS A 207 5.67 -19.62 34.44
C LYS A 207 5.93 -19.89 35.94
N SER A 208 4.89 -20.33 36.64
CA SER A 208 4.98 -21.12 37.88
C SER A 208 4.22 -22.44 37.71
N SER A 209 4.93 -23.55 37.88
CA SER A 209 4.38 -24.90 38.03
C SER A 209 4.65 -25.40 39.45
N ARG A 210 3.63 -26.00 40.06
CA ARG A 210 3.66 -27.13 41.03
C ARG A 210 4.60 -27.06 42.24
N ARG A 211 3.98 -27.08 43.44
CA ARG A 211 3.70 -28.26 44.31
C ARG A 211 4.01 -28.05 45.81
N LYS A 212 3.02 -28.48 46.60
CA LYS A 212 3.05 -29.10 47.94
C LYS A 212 3.39 -28.23 49.17
N LYS A 213 2.42 -28.19 50.09
CA LYS A 213 2.64 -28.08 51.54
C LYS A 213 2.11 -29.37 52.22
N PRO A 214 2.75 -29.85 53.29
CA PRO A 214 2.19 -30.85 54.18
C PRO A 214 1.38 -30.17 55.30
N ASN A 215 0.26 -30.79 55.66
CA ASN A 215 -0.20 -31.08 57.02
C ASN A 215 -1.48 -31.90 56.91
#